data_AF-A0A1I4GLD9-F1
#
_entry.id   AF-A0A1I4GLD9-F1
#
_cell.length_a   1.000
_cell.length_b   1.000
_cell.length_c   1.000
_cell.angle_alpha   90.00
_cell.angle_beta   90.00
_cell.angle_gamma   90.00
#
_symmetry.space_group_name_H-M   'P 1'
#
loop_
_entity.id
_entity.type
_entity.pdbx_description
1 polymer ?
#
loop_
_entity_poly.entity_id
_entity_poly.type
_entity_poly.pdbx_seq_one_letter_code
_entity_poly.pdbx_strand_id
1 'polypeptide(L)'
;MIGLIIKHMGKEYKVGNSYKGVSITSSLVLHRNEFILEGEGVIASFQRIRDGIEFEVEISDINETEISLPLSEKNNSLEIDPEYSRMLTERNSEWEWNEKRKMFYEIRSILIKEGFLSSDE
;
A
#
# COMPACT_ATOMS: atom_id res chain seq x y z
N MET A 1 5.11 -9.72 -23.41
CA MET A 1 3.86 -9.83 -22.62
C MET A 1 3.46 -8.41 -22.30
N ILE A 2 2.18 -8.06 -22.45
CA ILE A 2 1.72 -6.72 -22.13
C ILE A 2 1.81 -6.51 -20.61
N GLY A 3 2.57 -5.50 -20.20
CA GLY A 3 2.72 -5.08 -18.82
C GLY A 3 2.74 -3.56 -18.69
N LEU A 4 3.01 -3.09 -17.48
CA LEU A 4 3.04 -1.68 -17.12
C LEU A 4 4.43 -1.29 -16.63
N ILE A 5 4.92 -0.16 -17.13
CA ILE A 5 6.12 0.51 -16.61
C ILE A 5 5.63 1.75 -15.88
N ILE A 6 5.84 1.78 -14.56
CA ILE A 6 5.44 2.88 -13.68
C ILE A 6 6.69 3.70 -13.38
N LYS A 7 6.67 4.99 -13.74
CA LYS A 7 7.79 5.90 -13.50
C LYS A 7 7.48 6.88 -12.38
N HIS A 8 8.39 7.00 -11.42
CA HIS A 8 8.25 7.91 -10.29
C HIS A 8 9.60 8.28 -9.68
N MET A 9 9.82 9.57 -9.41
CA MET A 9 11.08 10.09 -8.83
C MET A 9 12.36 9.57 -9.53
N GLY A 10 12.32 9.47 -10.87
CA GLY A 10 13.45 8.97 -11.67
C GLY A 10 13.68 7.45 -11.61
N LYS A 11 12.72 6.69 -11.07
CA LYS A 11 12.74 5.23 -11.02
C LYS A 11 11.66 4.65 -11.91
N GLU A 12 11.89 3.43 -12.37
CA GLU A 12 10.96 2.65 -13.18
C GLU A 12 10.65 1.31 -12.50
N TYR A 13 9.37 0.97 -12.45
CA TYR A 13 8.86 -0.28 -11.87
C TYR A 13 8.07 -1.03 -12.94
N LYS A 14 8.38 -2.31 -13.13
CA LYS A 14 7.80 -3.13 -14.20
C LYS A 14 6.85 -4.16 -13.61
N VAL A 15 5.57 -4.05 -13.95
CA VAL A 15 4.50 -4.95 -13.49
C VAL A 15 3.98 -5.75 -14.68
N GLY A 16 3.84 -7.06 -14.51
CA GLY A 16 3.33 -7.94 -15.57
C GLY A 16 2.75 -9.23 -15.01
N ASN A 17 1.80 -9.80 -15.75
CA ASN A 17 1.18 -11.07 -15.42
C ASN A 17 0.86 -11.81 -16.73
N SER A 18 1.41 -13.03 -16.90
CA SER A 18 1.30 -13.79 -18.13
C SER A 18 -0.04 -14.50 -18.33
N TYR A 19 -0.95 -14.45 -17.35
CA TYR A 19 -2.14 -15.31 -17.36
C TYR A 19 -3.48 -14.58 -17.37
N LYS A 20 -3.60 -13.36 -16.82
CA LYS A 20 -4.92 -12.76 -16.52
C LYS A 20 -5.09 -11.26 -16.78
N GLY A 21 -4.07 -10.60 -17.32
CA GLY A 21 -4.03 -9.14 -17.45
C GLY A 21 -3.26 -8.49 -16.31
N VAL A 22 -2.89 -7.22 -16.49
CA VAL A 22 -2.06 -6.46 -15.57
C VAL A 22 -2.89 -5.37 -14.90
N SER A 23 -2.73 -5.21 -13.58
CA SER A 23 -3.47 -4.23 -12.79
C SER A 23 -2.56 -3.39 -11.91
N ILE A 24 -2.99 -2.16 -11.66
CA ILE A 24 -2.43 -1.27 -10.63
C ILE A 24 -3.55 -0.79 -9.71
N THR A 25 -3.25 -0.76 -8.41
CA THR A 25 -4.13 -0.30 -7.36
C THR A 25 -3.51 0.94 -6.72
N SER A 26 -4.29 2.01 -6.68
CA SER A 26 -3.95 3.24 -5.96
C SER A 26 -4.82 3.32 -4.71
N SER A 27 -4.21 3.26 -3.53
CA SER A 27 -4.89 3.30 -2.23
C SER A 27 -4.55 4.59 -1.47
N LEU A 28 -5.59 5.26 -0.98
CA LEU A 28 -5.49 6.40 -0.07
C LEU A 28 -5.97 5.98 1.32
N VAL A 29 -5.02 5.80 2.25
CA VAL A 29 -5.30 5.35 3.62
C VAL A 29 -5.28 6.57 4.55
N LEU A 30 -6.38 7.31 4.56
CA LEU A 30 -6.49 8.62 5.22
C LEU A 30 -6.09 8.60 6.71
N HIS A 31 -6.57 7.61 7.46
CA HIS A 31 -6.27 7.50 8.89
C HIS A 31 -4.77 7.33 9.16
N ARG A 32 -4.03 6.71 8.25
CA ARG A 32 -2.58 6.53 8.37
C ARG A 32 -1.77 7.59 7.64
N ASN A 33 -2.44 8.48 6.91
CA ASN A 33 -1.82 9.47 6.05
C ASN A 33 -0.89 8.83 5.00
N GLU A 34 -1.31 7.67 4.45
CA GLU A 34 -0.52 6.87 3.49
C GLU A 34 -1.17 6.89 2.10
N PHE A 35 -0.34 7.04 1.08
CA PHE A 35 -0.66 6.77 -0.31
C PHE A 35 0.15 5.55 -0.76
N ILE A 36 -0.51 4.59 -1.40
CA ILE A 36 0.09 3.33 -1.85
C ILE A 36 -0.25 3.14 -3.32
N LEU A 37 0.76 2.90 -4.15
CA LEU A 37 0.59 2.43 -5.52
C LEU A 37 1.22 1.04 -5.61
N GLU A 38 0.44 0.04 -5.97
CA GLU A 38 0.91 -1.36 -6.07
C GLU A 38 0.33 -2.05 -7.31
N GLY A 39 1.02 -3.09 -7.80
CA GLY A 39 0.55 -3.92 -8.91
C GLY A 39 1.10 -5.33 -8.78
N GLU A 40 0.23 -6.34 -8.91
CA GLU A 40 0.58 -7.78 -8.89
C GLU A 40 1.53 -8.20 -7.74
N GLY A 41 1.33 -7.64 -6.54
CA GLY A 41 2.15 -7.93 -5.35
C GLY A 41 3.48 -7.16 -5.26
N VAL A 42 3.68 -6.18 -6.14
CA VAL A 42 4.81 -5.24 -6.13
C VAL A 42 4.30 -3.86 -5.75
N ILE A 43 4.89 -3.24 -4.74
CA ILE A 43 4.61 -1.83 -4.41
C ILE A 43 5.45 -0.95 -5.35
N ALA A 44 4.81 -0.10 -6.14
CA ALA A 44 5.47 0.88 -7.01
C ALA A 44 5.72 2.22 -6.29
N SER A 45 4.89 2.55 -5.29
CA SER A 45 5.09 3.74 -4.46
C SER A 45 4.43 3.59 -3.09
N PHE A 46 5.10 4.09 -2.05
CA PHE A 46 4.58 4.12 -0.69
C PHE A 46 4.99 5.44 -0.04
N GLN A 47 4.03 6.34 0.12
CA GLN A 47 4.26 7.75 0.41
C GLN A 47 3.29 8.32 1.43
N ARG A 48 3.63 9.49 1.96
CA ARG A 48 2.69 10.31 2.71
C ARG A 48 1.68 10.94 1.75
N ILE A 49 0.42 11.07 2.16
CA ILE A 49 -0.55 11.87 1.40
C ILE A 49 -0.10 13.35 1.41
N ARG A 50 0.08 13.92 0.22
CA ARG A 50 0.41 15.33 -0.02
C ARG A 50 -0.12 15.74 -1.40
N ASP A 51 -0.25 17.04 -1.61
CA ASP A 51 -0.63 17.56 -2.92
C ASP A 51 0.53 17.40 -3.93
N GLY A 52 0.19 17.24 -5.22
CA GLY A 52 1.16 17.19 -6.31
C GLY A 52 1.87 15.85 -6.50
N ILE A 53 1.31 14.74 -6.02
CA ILE A 53 1.84 13.40 -6.32
C ILE A 53 1.47 13.04 -7.77
N GLU A 54 2.49 12.81 -8.60
CA GLU A 54 2.35 12.46 -10.02
C GLU A 54 3.08 11.15 -10.36
N PHE A 55 2.47 10.38 -11.27
CA PHE A 55 3.02 9.12 -11.79
C PHE A 55 2.80 9.03 -13.29
N GLU A 56 3.78 8.49 -13.99
CA GLU A 56 3.64 8.11 -15.39
C GLU A 56 3.47 6.60 -15.47
N VAL A 57 2.50 6.14 -16.26
CA VAL A 57 2.27 4.71 -16.51
C VAL A 57 2.31 4.47 -18.01
N GLU A 58 3.23 3.63 -18.44
CA GLU A 58 3.42 3.23 -19.82
C GLU A 58 3.00 1.77 -20.01
N ILE A 59 2.22 1.49 -21.04
CA ILE A 59 1.88 0.13 -21.44
C ILE A 59 2.95 -0.35 -22.42
N SER A 60 3.63 -1.46 -22.09
CA SER A 60 4.77 -1.95 -22.87
C SER A 60 4.81 -3.47 -22.94
N ASP A 61 5.49 -3.98 -23.96
CA ASP A 61 5.83 -5.41 -24.05
C ASP A 61 7.06 -5.68 -23.19
N ILE A 62 6.84 -6.33 -22.06
CA ILE A 62 7.89 -6.72 -21.11
C ILE A 62 8.12 -8.23 -21.12
N ASN A 63 9.36 -8.63 -20.86
CA ASN A 63 9.74 -10.02 -20.64
C ASN A 63 9.42 -10.44 -19.19
N GLU A 64 9.08 -11.71 -18.96
CA GLU A 64 8.80 -12.21 -17.61
C GLU A 64 10.01 -12.02 -16.66
N THR A 65 11.23 -12.11 -17.18
CA THR A 65 12.47 -11.88 -16.41
C THR A 65 12.71 -10.42 -16.02
N GLU A 66 11.93 -9.49 -16.58
CA GLU A 66 12.02 -8.05 -16.30
C GLU A 66 10.96 -7.59 -15.30
N ILE A 67 10.00 -8.45 -14.92
CA ILE A 67 9.01 -8.12 -13.90
C ILE A 67 9.74 -7.87 -12.58
N SER A 68 9.42 -6.76 -11.93
CA SER A 68 9.88 -6.47 -10.58
C SER A 68 9.43 -7.58 -9.62
N LEU A 69 10.35 -8.15 -8.86
CA LEU A 69 10.03 -9.31 -8.01
C LEU A 69 9.11 -8.90 -6.84
N PRO A 70 8.16 -9.75 -6.43
CA PRO A 70 7.35 -9.54 -5.24
C PRO A 70 8.23 -9.30 -4.00
N LEU A 71 7.72 -8.50 -3.07
CA LEU A 71 8.36 -8.26 -1.78
C LEU A 71 8.65 -9.59 -1.07
N SER A 72 9.93 -9.89 -0.90
CA SER A 72 10.43 -10.92 0.01
C SER A 72 11.51 -10.31 0.88
N GLU A 73 11.78 -10.89 2.05
CA GLU A 73 12.83 -10.39 2.97
C GLU A 73 14.20 -10.18 2.28
N LYS A 74 14.47 -10.91 1.19
CA LYS A 74 15.72 -10.82 0.42
C LYS A 74 15.71 -9.77 -0.70
N ASN A 75 14.53 -9.32 -1.14
CA ASN A 75 14.34 -8.35 -2.23
C ASN A 75 13.69 -7.05 -1.71
N ASN A 76 13.93 -6.71 -0.45
CA ASN A 76 13.44 -5.51 0.23
C ASN A 76 14.08 -4.21 -0.29
N SER A 77 14.40 -4.13 -1.59
CA SER A 77 14.95 -2.93 -2.24
C SER A 77 13.86 -2.02 -2.82
N LEU A 78 12.67 -2.06 -2.23
CA LEU A 78 11.78 -0.92 -2.31
C LEU A 78 12.41 0.17 -1.46
N GLU A 79 13.15 1.07 -2.09
CA GLU A 79 13.39 2.38 -1.50
C GLU A 79 12.02 3.06 -1.40
N ILE A 80 11.38 2.81 -0.27
CA ILE A 80 10.28 3.58 0.31
C ILE A 80 10.65 5.06 0.20
N ASP A 81 9.69 5.93 -0.14
CA ASP A 81 9.94 7.38 -0.20
C ASP A 81 10.67 7.80 1.10
N PRO A 82 11.83 8.48 1.02
CA PRO A 82 12.58 8.87 2.21
C PRO A 82 11.73 9.65 3.23
N GLU A 83 10.77 10.45 2.77
CA GLU A 83 9.80 11.13 3.62
C GLU A 83 8.86 10.15 4.31
N TYR A 84 8.43 9.09 3.63
CA TYR A 84 7.64 8.03 4.25
C TYR A 84 8.45 7.23 5.28
N SER A 85 9.70 6.88 4.95
CA SER A 85 10.60 6.20 5.90
C SER A 85 10.81 7.03 7.16
N ARG A 86 10.95 8.34 7.00
CA ARG A 86 10.98 9.29 8.11
C ARG A 86 9.65 9.28 8.88
N MET A 87 8.52 9.32 8.18
CA MET A 87 7.19 9.26 8.82
C MET A 87 6.98 7.98 9.63
N LEU A 88 7.44 6.82 9.16
CA LEU A 88 7.39 5.57 9.94
C LEU A 88 8.21 5.67 11.22
N THR A 89 9.40 6.26 11.12
CA THR A 89 10.31 6.44 12.27
C THR A 89 9.75 7.44 13.27
N GLU A 90 9.09 8.49 12.79
CA GLU A 90 8.44 9.53 13.58
C GLU A 90 7.02 9.14 14.03
N ARG A 91 6.51 7.98 13.57
CA ARG A 91 5.14 7.56 13.84
C ARG A 91 4.99 7.25 15.31
N ASN A 92 4.08 7.96 15.98
CA ASN A 92 3.72 7.61 17.34
C ASN A 92 2.88 6.33 17.33
N SER A 93 3.52 5.20 17.66
CA SER A 93 2.88 3.89 17.77
C SER A 93 1.71 3.88 18.74
N GLU A 94 1.71 4.75 19.75
CA GLU A 94 0.62 4.88 20.73
C GLU A 94 -0.66 5.43 20.09
N TRP A 95 -0.54 6.37 19.13
CA TRP A 95 -1.70 6.90 18.40
C TRP A 95 -2.39 5.83 17.56
N GLU A 96 -1.62 5.02 16.83
CA GLU A 96 -2.19 3.92 16.02
C GLU A 96 -2.88 2.87 16.89
N TRP A 97 -2.30 2.53 18.04
CA TRP A 97 -2.90 1.62 19.00
C TRP A 97 -4.21 2.16 19.57
N ASN A 98 -4.26 3.46 19.86
CA ASN A 98 -5.46 4.12 20.36
C ASN A 98 -6.59 4.14 19.32
N GLU A 99 -6.30 4.42 18.05
CA GLU A 99 -7.31 4.37 16.97
C GLU A 99 -7.82 2.94 16.73
N LYS A 100 -6.93 1.95 16.71
CA LYS A 100 -7.34 0.52 16.63
C LYS A 100 -8.23 0.12 17.79
N ARG A 101 -7.90 0.55 19.03
CA ARG A 101 -8.72 0.31 20.23
C ARG A 101 -10.09 0.97 20.10
N LYS A 102 -10.15 2.21 19.64
CA LYS A 102 -11.40 2.95 19.45
C LYS A 102 -12.32 2.21 18.47
N MET A 103 -11.79 1.82 17.31
CA MET A 103 -12.53 1.07 16.29
C MET A 103 -13.01 -0.29 16.84
N PHE A 104 -12.16 -0.98 17.60
CA PHE A 104 -12.55 -2.23 18.26
C PHE A 104 -13.74 -2.03 19.20
N TYR A 105 -13.73 -1.00 20.05
CA TYR A 105 -14.85 -0.74 20.95
C TYR A 105 -16.12 -0.32 20.21
N GLU A 106 -16.00 0.44 19.13
CA GLU A 106 -17.14 0.81 18.29
C GLU A 106 -17.81 -0.42 17.68
N ILE A 107 -17.02 -1.33 17.10
CA ILE A 107 -17.51 -2.61 16.58
C ILE A 107 -18.12 -3.44 17.71
N ARG A 108 -17.45 -3.56 18.87
CA ARG A 108 -17.98 -4.29 20.03
C ARG A 108 -19.33 -3.73 20.48
N SER A 109 -19.48 -2.41 20.55
CA SER A 109 -20.74 -1.76 20.91
C SER A 109 -21.86 -2.08 19.92
N ILE A 110 -21.58 -2.10 18.61
CA ILE A 110 -22.54 -2.50 17.58
C ILE A 110 -22.94 -3.97 17.80
N LEU A 111 -21.97 -4.86 17.97
CA LEU A 111 -22.23 -6.29 18.15
C LEU A 111 -23.04 -6.60 19.42
N ILE A 112 -22.81 -5.86 20.52
CA ILE A 112 -23.63 -5.97 21.73
C ILE A 112 -25.07 -5.51 21.46
N LYS A 113 -25.23 -4.36 20.80
CA LYS A 113 -26.55 -3.80 20.48
C LYS A 113 -27.38 -4.74 19.61
N GLU A 114 -26.73 -5.40 18.66
CA GLU A 114 -27.36 -6.38 17.76
C GLU A 114 -27.54 -7.78 18.39
N GLY A 115 -27.11 -7.97 19.65
CA GLY A 115 -27.28 -9.22 20.39
C GLY A 115 -26.30 -10.34 20.01
N PHE A 116 -25.24 -10.02 19.28
CA PHE A 116 -24.18 -10.97 18.92
C PHE A 116 -23.12 -11.15 20.02
N LEU A 117 -23.01 -10.19 20.95
CA LEU A 117 -22.11 -10.22 22.10
C LEU A 117 -22.86 -9.82 23.39
N SER A 118 -22.46 -10.40 24.52
CA SER A 118 -22.94 -9.97 25.85
C SER A 118 -22.16 -8.75 26.34
N SER A 119 -22.76 -7.96 27.24
CA SER A 119 -22.13 -6.80 27.87
C SER A 119 -21.06 -7.15 28.90
N ASP A 120 -21.04 -8.40 29.35
CA ASP A 120 -20.42 -8.84 30.61
C ASP A 120 -19.00 -9.43 30.44
N GLU A 121 -18.43 -9.38 29.23
CA GLU A 121 -17.02 -9.71 28.92
C GLU A 121 -16.26 -8.52 28.31
#